data_AF-D9WMH9-F1
#
_entry.id   AF-D9WMH9-F1
#
_cell.length_a   1.000
_cell.length_b   1.000
_cell.length_c   1.000
_cell.angle_alpha   90.00
_cell.angle_beta   90.00
_cell.angle_gamma   90.00
#
_symmetry.space_group_name_H-M   'P 1'
#
loop_
_entity.id
_entity.type
_entity.pdbx_description
1 polymer ?
#
loop_
_entity_poly.entity_id
_entity_poly.type
_entity_poly.pdbx_seq_one_letter_code
_entity_poly.pdbx_strand_id
1 'polypeptide(L)'
;MEPAIAEAITLEVGHPAPFRDEELDSIMDLVVHHARGSSGLERCKSLRILILSGHGSNKIPDLGGFPALESLTVSDSDVRDIGAVRTAPSLLVLSVERNLVADISPTLECARLTLLDVRGNPLSDMSYREVIPELRDKGVDVQASEEREWALTRALHAAGLPFSYYQYGDHHRLSRPGLTRTDTPEGGHIKITPQELEHLLVTSPSDIEALF
;
A
#
# COMPACT_ATOMS: atom_id res chain seq x y z
N MET A 1 19.01 0.81 11.89
CA MET A 1 17.58 1.13 12.03
C MET A 1 17.30 2.31 11.15
N GLU A 2 16.20 2.26 10.42
CA GLU A 2 15.79 3.31 9.51
C GLU A 2 15.27 4.54 10.30
N PRO A 3 15.54 5.79 9.87
CA PRO A 3 15.23 6.97 10.68
C PRO A 3 13.75 7.16 11.01
N ALA A 4 12.84 6.97 10.06
CA ALA A 4 11.41 7.14 10.29
C ALA A 4 10.85 6.03 11.21
N ILE A 5 11.38 4.81 11.11
CA ILE A 5 11.08 3.73 12.06
C ILE A 5 11.56 4.10 13.47
N ALA A 6 12.77 4.65 13.60
CA ALA A 6 13.30 5.08 14.90
C ALA A 6 12.48 6.25 15.49
N GLU A 7 12.01 7.17 14.65
CA GLU A 7 11.12 8.26 15.05
C GLU A 7 9.76 7.73 15.53
N ALA A 8 9.14 6.83 14.76
CA ALA A 8 7.89 6.19 15.17
C ALA A 8 8.01 5.47 16.51
N ILE A 9 9.10 4.70 16.71
CA ILE A 9 9.37 4.05 18.00
C ILE A 9 9.59 5.09 19.11
N THR A 10 10.31 6.19 18.83
CA THR A 10 10.54 7.27 19.80
C THR A 10 9.22 7.87 20.30
N LEU A 11 8.22 8.01 19.42
CA LEU A 11 6.89 8.49 19.79
C LEU A 11 6.15 7.50 20.71
N GLU A 12 6.29 6.20 20.47
CA GLU A 12 5.69 5.15 21.29
C GLU A 12 6.34 5.03 22.67
N VAL A 13 7.68 5.07 22.76
CA VAL A 13 8.43 4.81 24.00
C VAL A 13 8.83 6.07 24.78
N GLY A 14 8.72 7.24 24.15
CA GLY A 14 8.94 8.55 24.79
C GLY A 14 10.40 8.99 24.92
N HIS A 15 11.35 8.30 24.31
CA HIS A 15 12.76 8.71 24.26
C HIS A 15 13.44 8.24 22.97
N PRO A 16 14.50 8.91 22.49
CA PRO A 16 15.24 8.46 21.32
C PRO A 16 16.06 7.20 21.62
N ALA A 17 16.52 6.52 20.55
CA ALA A 17 17.40 5.37 20.63
C ALA A 17 18.66 5.63 21.51
N PRO A 18 19.23 4.60 22.18
CA PRO A 18 18.94 3.17 22.02
C PRO A 18 17.67 2.71 22.75
N PHE A 19 16.94 1.79 22.11
CA PHE A 19 15.74 1.13 22.67
C PHE A 19 16.10 -0.23 23.27
N ARG A 20 15.56 -0.51 24.45
CA ARG A 20 15.64 -1.81 25.13
C ARG A 20 14.69 -2.81 24.49
N ASP A 21 15.02 -4.09 24.57
CA ASP A 21 14.18 -5.12 23.94
C ASP A 21 12.80 -5.20 24.60
N GLU A 22 12.69 -4.96 25.91
CA GLU A 22 11.40 -4.92 26.60
C GLU A 22 10.49 -3.77 26.12
N GLU A 23 11.08 -2.66 25.68
CA GLU A 23 10.33 -1.53 25.10
C GLU A 23 9.78 -1.92 23.74
N LEU A 24 10.61 -2.53 22.89
CA LEU A 24 10.21 -2.96 21.54
C LEU A 24 9.20 -4.10 21.56
N ASP A 25 9.34 -5.03 22.51
CA ASP A 25 8.40 -6.13 22.73
C ASP A 25 7.05 -5.65 23.26
N SER A 26 6.96 -4.42 23.77
CA SER A 26 5.70 -3.82 24.22
C SER A 26 4.90 -3.14 23.10
N ILE A 27 5.53 -2.86 21.95
CA ILE A 27 4.90 -2.18 20.82
C ILE A 27 4.02 -3.17 20.06
N MET A 28 2.70 -2.96 20.14
CA MET A 28 1.69 -3.74 19.42
C MET A 28 1.18 -3.03 18.17
N ASP A 29 1.14 -1.70 18.20
CA ASP A 29 0.65 -0.89 17.10
C ASP A 29 1.74 0.10 16.72
N LEU A 30 2.04 0.22 15.43
CA LEU A 30 3.06 1.16 14.95
C LEU A 30 2.63 1.81 13.64
N VAL A 31 2.72 3.14 13.61
CA VAL A 31 2.48 3.95 12.42
C VAL A 31 3.79 4.58 11.98
N VAL A 32 4.19 4.30 10.74
CA VAL A 32 5.44 4.80 10.16
C VAL A 32 5.13 5.55 8.87
N HIS A 33 5.57 6.80 8.82
CA HIS A 33 5.44 7.65 7.64
C HIS A 33 6.82 7.81 6.98
N HIS A 34 6.86 7.84 5.65
CA HIS A 34 8.03 8.25 4.86
C HIS A 34 9.31 7.41 5.08
N ALA A 35 9.16 6.17 5.56
CA ALA A 35 10.30 5.27 5.73
C ALA A 35 10.87 4.84 4.37
N ARG A 36 12.19 4.91 4.20
CA ARG A 36 12.86 4.49 2.95
C ARG A 36 13.21 3.00 2.89
N GLY A 37 13.03 2.29 4.00
CA GLY A 37 13.24 0.86 4.11
C GLY A 37 12.68 0.33 5.43
N SER A 38 12.74 -0.99 5.63
CA SER A 38 12.09 -1.66 6.75
C SER A 38 13.01 -1.99 7.93
N SER A 39 14.29 -1.58 7.89
CA SER A 39 15.27 -2.01 8.90
C SER A 39 14.93 -1.48 10.30
N GLY A 40 14.86 -2.38 11.27
CA GLY A 40 14.45 -2.09 12.64
C GLY A 40 13.04 -2.58 12.96
N LEU A 41 12.15 -2.74 11.97
CA LEU A 41 10.82 -3.30 12.19
C LEU A 41 10.93 -4.73 12.75
N GLU A 42 11.91 -5.53 12.29
CA GLU A 42 12.10 -6.92 12.73
C GLU A 42 12.36 -7.08 14.24
N ARG A 43 12.61 -5.99 14.96
CA ARG A 43 12.76 -6.00 16.42
C ARG A 43 11.43 -5.86 17.16
N CYS A 44 10.39 -5.29 16.54
CA CYS A 44 9.06 -5.12 17.13
C CYS A 44 8.21 -6.38 16.92
N LYS A 45 8.56 -7.48 17.61
CA LYS A 45 7.99 -8.82 17.33
C LYS A 45 6.53 -8.98 17.77
N SER A 46 6.08 -8.11 18.68
CA SER A 46 4.73 -8.11 19.24
C SER A 46 3.71 -7.33 18.41
N LEU A 47 4.11 -6.80 17.24
CA LEU A 47 3.22 -6.05 16.37
C LEU A 47 1.97 -6.85 15.99
N ARG A 48 0.83 -6.21 16.17
CA ARG A 48 -0.52 -6.62 15.76
C ARG A 48 -1.05 -5.75 14.64
N ILE A 49 -0.74 -4.45 14.69
CA ILE A 49 -1.12 -3.47 13.67
C ILE A 49 0.13 -2.74 13.19
N LEU A 50 0.35 -2.75 11.87
CA LEU A 50 1.39 -1.96 11.23
C LEU A 50 0.79 -1.11 10.12
N ILE A 51 1.01 0.21 10.19
CA ILE A 51 0.60 1.16 9.17
C ILE A 51 1.86 1.80 8.60
N LEU A 52 2.08 1.63 7.30
CA LEU A 52 3.14 2.26 6.53
C LEU A 52 2.51 3.21 5.51
N SER A 53 2.88 4.49 5.54
CA SER A 53 2.43 5.46 4.54
C SER A 53 3.63 6.13 3.89
N GLY A 54 3.60 6.28 2.57
CA GLY A 54 4.71 6.89 1.85
C GLY A 54 6.01 6.12 1.98
N HIS A 55 5.95 4.79 1.96
CA HIS A 55 7.14 3.95 2.05
C HIS A 55 7.95 4.00 0.74
N GLY A 56 9.27 4.02 0.85
CA GLY A 56 10.20 4.09 -0.28
C GLY A 56 10.60 2.73 -0.86
N SER A 57 10.02 1.63 -0.39
CA SER A 57 10.32 0.27 -0.85
C SER A 57 9.23 -0.22 -1.79
N ASN A 58 9.62 -0.82 -2.91
CA ASN A 58 8.71 -1.43 -3.88
C ASN A 58 8.11 -2.77 -3.42
N LYS A 59 8.40 -3.19 -2.19
CA LYS A 59 7.90 -4.41 -1.56
C LYS A 59 7.51 -4.14 -0.11
N ILE A 60 6.51 -4.85 0.37
CA ILE A 60 6.18 -4.84 1.79
C ILE A 60 7.30 -5.50 2.63
N PRO A 61 7.39 -5.22 3.94
CA PRO A 61 8.34 -5.90 4.82
C PRO A 61 8.14 -7.42 4.84
N ASP A 62 9.18 -8.17 5.21
CA ASP A 62 9.02 -9.60 5.50
C ASP A 62 8.13 -9.76 6.75
N LEU A 63 7.02 -10.49 6.59
CA LEU A 63 6.03 -10.65 7.64
C LEU A 63 6.27 -11.86 8.53
N GLY A 64 7.23 -12.73 8.20
CA GLY A 64 7.53 -13.94 8.97
C GLY A 64 8.09 -13.65 10.37
N GLY A 65 8.61 -12.44 10.59
CA GLY A 65 9.08 -11.95 11.90
C GLY A 65 7.97 -11.44 12.82
N PHE A 66 6.73 -11.33 12.33
CA PHE A 66 5.59 -10.77 13.08
C PHE A 66 4.48 -11.83 13.27
N PRO A 67 4.68 -12.81 14.17
CA PRO A 67 3.74 -13.92 14.33
C PRO A 67 2.35 -13.48 14.80
N ALA A 68 2.24 -12.31 15.43
CA ALA A 68 1.00 -11.74 15.95
C ALA A 68 0.38 -10.66 15.03
N LEU A 69 0.95 -10.38 13.86
CA LEU A 69 0.43 -9.31 12.99
C LEU A 69 -0.93 -9.70 12.41
N GLU A 70 -1.95 -8.94 12.79
CA GLU A 70 -3.35 -9.13 12.39
C GLU A 70 -3.75 -8.16 11.28
N SER A 71 -3.17 -6.96 11.26
CA SER A 71 -3.50 -5.91 10.28
C SER A 71 -2.26 -5.25 9.72
N LEU A 72 -2.15 -5.23 8.39
CA LEU A 72 -1.13 -4.48 7.66
C LEU A 72 -1.80 -3.50 6.70
N THR A 73 -1.48 -2.21 6.86
CA THR A 73 -1.83 -1.17 5.89
C THR A 73 -0.54 -0.60 5.31
N VAL A 74 -0.41 -0.60 3.99
CA VAL A 74 0.67 0.05 3.26
C VAL A 74 0.07 0.94 2.19
N SER A 75 0.02 2.25 2.39
CA SER A 75 -0.63 3.17 1.45
C SER A 75 0.35 4.14 0.80
N ASP A 76 0.07 4.54 -0.44
CA ASP A 76 0.82 5.60 -1.13
C ASP A 76 2.35 5.32 -1.20
N SER A 77 2.74 4.06 -1.43
CA SER A 77 4.08 3.54 -1.09
C SER A 77 4.86 2.85 -2.23
N ASP A 78 4.58 3.13 -3.51
CA ASP A 78 5.25 2.52 -4.69
C ASP A 78 5.39 0.98 -4.64
N VAL A 79 4.58 0.30 -3.81
CA VAL A 79 4.65 -1.15 -3.61
C VAL A 79 4.17 -1.85 -4.87
N ARG A 80 4.95 -2.84 -5.32
CA ARG A 80 4.67 -3.69 -6.48
C ARG A 80 4.59 -5.16 -6.08
N ASP A 81 5.43 -5.56 -5.13
CA ASP A 81 5.54 -6.95 -4.66
C ASP A 81 4.99 -7.09 -3.24
N ILE A 82 3.90 -7.86 -3.13
CA ILE A 82 3.27 -8.22 -1.87
C ILE A 82 3.52 -9.68 -1.49
N GLY A 83 4.45 -10.39 -2.13
CA GLY A 83 4.66 -11.82 -1.95
C GLY A 83 4.95 -12.27 -0.51
N ALA A 84 5.46 -11.37 0.34
CA ALA A 84 5.68 -11.65 1.75
C ALA A 84 4.38 -11.86 2.56
N VAL A 85 3.20 -11.55 2.02
CA VAL A 85 1.91 -11.85 2.69
C VAL A 85 1.72 -13.34 2.98
N ARG A 86 2.34 -14.20 2.17
CA ARG A 86 2.32 -15.67 2.36
C ARG A 86 2.96 -16.11 3.66
N THR A 87 3.87 -15.30 4.23
CA THR A 87 4.60 -15.63 5.46
C THR A 87 3.91 -15.13 6.72
N ALA A 88 2.74 -14.46 6.61
CA ALA A 88 2.03 -13.87 7.74
C ALA A 88 0.97 -14.84 8.32
N PRO A 89 1.27 -15.56 9.42
CA PRO A 89 0.40 -16.63 9.90
C PRO A 89 -0.92 -16.15 10.55
N SER A 90 -0.98 -14.88 10.93
CA SER A 90 -2.08 -14.29 11.69
C SER A 90 -2.82 -13.17 10.95
N LEU A 91 -2.44 -12.87 9.71
CA LEU A 91 -2.96 -11.70 8.99
C LEU A 91 -4.45 -11.88 8.65
N LEU A 92 -5.26 -10.95 9.14
CA LEU A 92 -6.71 -10.88 8.94
C LEU A 92 -7.08 -9.77 7.95
N VAL A 93 -6.32 -8.68 7.96
CA VAL A 93 -6.59 -7.47 7.18
C VAL A 93 -5.32 -7.07 6.44
N LEU A 94 -5.44 -6.93 5.12
CA LEU A 94 -4.41 -6.35 4.27
C LEU A 94 -4.99 -5.18 3.49
N SER A 95 -4.42 -4.00 3.65
CA SER A 95 -4.67 -2.86 2.76
C SER A 95 -3.37 -2.46 2.08
N VAL A 96 -3.38 -2.46 0.75
CA VAL A 96 -2.28 -1.96 -0.10
C VAL A 96 -2.80 -0.90 -1.07
N GLU A 97 -3.79 -0.13 -0.64
CA GLU A 97 -4.42 0.90 -1.48
C GLU A 97 -3.42 1.96 -1.97
N ARG A 98 -3.68 2.51 -3.16
CA ARG A 98 -2.87 3.55 -3.79
C ARG A 98 -1.38 3.17 -3.89
N ASN A 99 -1.12 1.99 -4.44
CA ASN A 99 0.23 1.50 -4.76
C ASN A 99 0.31 1.14 -6.24
N LEU A 100 1.33 0.37 -6.63
CA LEU A 100 1.55 -0.10 -7.99
C LEU A 100 1.51 -1.64 -8.08
N VAL A 101 0.68 -2.28 -7.25
CA VAL A 101 0.54 -3.73 -7.22
C VAL A 101 -0.18 -4.21 -8.47
N ALA A 102 0.44 -5.15 -9.20
CA ALA A 102 -0.16 -5.77 -10.38
C ALA A 102 -0.65 -7.21 -10.09
N ASP A 103 0.02 -7.92 -9.19
CA ASP A 103 -0.25 -9.31 -8.83
C ASP A 103 -0.69 -9.43 -7.37
N ILE A 104 -1.89 -9.95 -7.16
CA ILE A 104 -2.43 -10.24 -5.82
C ILE A 104 -2.63 -11.74 -5.58
N SER A 105 -2.21 -12.61 -6.50
CA SER A 105 -2.26 -14.06 -6.32
C SER A 105 -1.59 -14.57 -5.03
N PRO A 106 -0.54 -13.94 -4.46
CA PRO A 106 0.01 -14.36 -3.16
C PRO A 106 -1.02 -14.37 -2.02
N THR A 107 -2.07 -13.55 -2.10
CA THR A 107 -3.11 -13.47 -1.07
C THR A 107 -4.01 -14.72 -1.02
N LEU A 108 -4.02 -15.54 -2.08
CA LEU A 108 -4.75 -16.81 -2.11
C LEU A 108 -4.21 -17.84 -1.11
N GLU A 109 -2.96 -17.68 -0.66
CA GLU A 109 -2.31 -18.53 0.33
C GLU A 109 -2.51 -18.03 1.78
N CYS A 110 -3.11 -16.85 1.97
CA CYS A 110 -3.36 -16.28 3.29
C CYS A 110 -4.59 -16.94 3.94
N ALA A 111 -4.36 -18.00 4.71
CA ALA A 111 -5.43 -18.84 5.28
C ALA A 111 -6.43 -18.12 6.20
N ARG A 112 -6.08 -16.94 6.73
CA ARG A 112 -6.90 -16.19 7.70
C ARG A 112 -7.36 -14.83 7.18
N LEU A 113 -7.02 -14.47 5.94
CA LEU A 113 -7.36 -13.17 5.41
C LEU A 113 -8.88 -13.04 5.29
N THR A 114 -9.42 -11.96 5.84
CA THR A 114 -10.86 -11.66 5.82
C THR A 114 -11.18 -10.39 5.07
N LEU A 115 -10.22 -9.47 4.97
CA LEU A 115 -10.37 -8.21 4.25
C LEU A 115 -9.11 -7.92 3.44
N LEU A 116 -9.31 -7.58 2.17
CA LEU A 116 -8.28 -7.14 1.24
C LEU A 116 -8.71 -5.84 0.56
N ASP A 117 -7.94 -4.77 0.73
CA ASP A 117 -8.13 -3.51 0.01
C ASP A 117 -6.98 -3.26 -0.96
N VAL A 118 -7.33 -3.18 -2.24
CA VAL A 118 -6.40 -3.03 -3.38
C VAL A 118 -6.81 -1.87 -4.29
N ARG A 119 -7.68 -0.96 -3.82
CA ARG A 119 -8.10 0.23 -4.61
C ARG A 119 -6.91 1.08 -5.05
N GLY A 120 -7.00 1.69 -6.22
CA GLY A 120 -5.93 2.54 -6.75
C GLY A 120 -4.65 1.77 -7.10
N ASN A 121 -4.76 0.52 -7.57
CA ASN A 121 -3.63 -0.26 -8.05
C ASN A 121 -3.82 -0.66 -9.53
N PRO A 122 -2.73 -0.79 -10.31
CA PRO A 122 -2.74 -1.23 -11.71
C PRO A 122 -2.87 -2.76 -11.83
N LEU A 123 -3.82 -3.36 -11.13
CA LEU A 123 -4.00 -4.82 -11.06
C LEU A 123 -4.03 -5.42 -12.47
N SER A 124 -3.32 -6.52 -12.68
CA SER A 124 -3.38 -7.26 -13.95
C SER A 124 -4.80 -7.77 -14.22
N ASP A 125 -5.11 -8.10 -15.48
CA ASP A 125 -6.40 -8.72 -15.82
C ASP A 125 -6.64 -10.01 -15.03
N MET A 126 -5.59 -10.84 -14.86
CA MET A 126 -5.62 -12.04 -14.02
C MET A 126 -6.00 -11.69 -12.57
N SER A 127 -5.30 -10.74 -11.95
CA SER A 127 -5.62 -10.28 -10.60
C SER A 127 -7.05 -9.77 -10.47
N TYR A 128 -7.48 -8.91 -11.38
CA TYR A 128 -8.77 -8.22 -11.28
C TYR A 128 -9.95 -9.13 -11.61
N ARG A 129 -9.83 -9.95 -12.66
CA ARG A 129 -10.93 -10.74 -13.22
C ARG A 129 -10.99 -12.17 -12.73
N GLU A 130 -9.91 -12.71 -12.17
CA GLU A 130 -9.86 -14.12 -11.73
C GLU A 130 -9.56 -14.22 -10.23
N VAL A 131 -8.50 -13.58 -9.74
CA VAL A 131 -8.09 -13.69 -8.32
C VAL A 131 -9.09 -13.00 -7.38
N ILE A 132 -9.58 -11.80 -7.71
CA ILE A 132 -10.60 -11.12 -6.88
C ILE A 132 -11.87 -11.98 -6.72
N PRO A 133 -12.49 -12.51 -7.80
CA PRO A 133 -13.60 -13.44 -7.65
C PRO A 133 -13.28 -14.66 -6.80
N GLU A 134 -12.12 -15.30 -6.99
CA GLU A 134 -11.73 -16.47 -6.18
C GLU A 134 -11.63 -16.14 -4.68
N LEU A 135 -11.06 -14.99 -4.33
CA LEU A 135 -10.98 -14.53 -2.94
C LEU A 135 -12.37 -14.27 -2.35
N ARG A 136 -13.26 -13.64 -3.11
CA ARG A 136 -14.65 -13.39 -2.69
C ARG A 136 -15.42 -14.69 -2.49
N ASP A 137 -15.22 -15.68 -3.36
CA ASP A 137 -15.80 -17.03 -3.20
C ASP A 137 -15.28 -17.75 -1.95
N LYS A 138 -14.04 -17.44 -1.53
CA LYS A 138 -13.46 -17.89 -0.25
C LYS A 138 -13.93 -17.08 0.97
N GLY A 139 -14.80 -16.09 0.78
CA GLY A 139 -15.37 -15.26 1.85
C GLY A 139 -14.50 -14.07 2.28
N VAL A 140 -13.48 -13.71 1.50
CA VAL A 140 -12.69 -12.49 1.73
C VAL A 140 -13.47 -11.27 1.22
N ASP A 141 -13.63 -10.25 2.05
CA ASP A 141 -14.12 -8.95 1.61
C ASP A 141 -13.03 -8.23 0.79
N VAL A 142 -13.21 -8.17 -0.53
CA VAL A 142 -12.25 -7.55 -1.43
C VAL A 142 -12.76 -6.20 -1.93
N GLN A 143 -12.10 -5.14 -1.47
CA GLN A 143 -12.29 -3.76 -1.91
C GLN A 143 -11.33 -3.46 -3.06
N ALA A 144 -11.88 -3.26 -4.25
CA ALA A 144 -11.11 -2.94 -5.45
C ALA A 144 -11.75 -1.77 -6.19
N SER A 145 -10.96 -1.06 -6.99
CA SER A 145 -11.45 0.02 -7.84
C SER A 145 -12.51 -0.49 -8.81
N GLU A 146 -13.50 0.35 -9.11
CA GLU A 146 -14.48 0.04 -10.16
C GLU A 146 -13.80 -0.12 -11.52
N GLU A 147 -14.44 -0.83 -12.46
CA GLU A 147 -13.86 -1.19 -13.76
C GLU A 147 -13.28 0.04 -14.50
N ARG A 148 -14.00 1.18 -14.47
CA ARG A 148 -13.54 2.41 -15.13
C ARG A 148 -12.30 3.00 -14.47
N GLU A 149 -12.27 3.07 -13.14
CA GLU A 149 -11.14 3.58 -12.37
C GLU A 149 -9.90 2.70 -12.52
N TRP A 150 -10.11 1.39 -12.45
CA TRP A 150 -9.07 0.40 -12.64
C TRP A 150 -8.50 0.46 -14.07
N ALA A 151 -9.36 0.56 -15.09
CA ALA A 151 -8.94 0.72 -16.48
C ALA A 151 -8.12 2.00 -16.69
N LEU A 152 -8.50 3.12 -16.05
CA LEU A 152 -7.74 4.37 -16.10
C LEU A 152 -6.39 4.26 -15.42
N THR A 153 -6.33 3.61 -14.26
CA THR A 153 -5.05 3.31 -13.58
C THR A 153 -4.16 2.45 -14.47
N ARG A 154 -4.71 1.43 -15.14
CA ARG A 154 -3.97 0.60 -16.11
C ARG A 154 -3.48 1.41 -17.32
N ALA A 155 -4.31 2.31 -17.85
CA ALA A 155 -3.95 3.15 -18.99
C ALA A 155 -2.83 4.15 -18.64
N LEU A 156 -2.86 4.75 -17.44
CA LEU A 156 -1.76 5.56 -16.91
C LEU A 156 -0.44 4.78 -16.92
N HIS A 157 -0.44 3.55 -16.41
CA HIS A 157 0.75 2.72 -16.36
C HIS A 157 1.23 2.29 -17.74
N ALA A 158 0.32 1.98 -18.67
CA ALA A 158 0.65 1.70 -20.06
C ALA A 158 1.30 2.92 -20.76
N ALA A 159 0.95 4.14 -20.34
CA ALA A 159 1.57 5.39 -20.79
C ALA A 159 2.88 5.72 -20.04
N GLY A 160 3.38 4.85 -19.16
CA GLY A 160 4.59 5.08 -18.38
C GLY A 160 4.42 6.00 -17.17
N LEU A 161 3.18 6.28 -16.77
CA LEU A 161 2.84 7.13 -15.63
C LEU A 161 2.52 6.23 -14.41
N PRO A 162 3.41 6.12 -13.41
CA PRO A 162 3.23 5.25 -12.25
C PRO A 162 2.28 5.89 -11.23
N PHE A 163 1.09 6.27 -11.66
CA PHE A 163 0.10 6.98 -10.84
C PHE A 163 -1.02 6.05 -10.41
N SER A 164 -1.64 6.38 -9.28
CA SER A 164 -2.83 5.69 -8.78
C SER A 164 -4.04 6.60 -9.00
N TYR A 165 -5.11 6.05 -9.57
CA TYR A 165 -6.38 6.75 -9.73
C TYR A 165 -7.46 6.05 -8.93
N TYR A 166 -8.17 6.81 -8.08
CA TYR A 166 -9.09 6.23 -7.10
C TYR A 166 -10.20 7.20 -6.69
N GLN A 167 -11.34 6.66 -6.27
CA GLN A 167 -12.44 7.43 -5.71
C GLN A 167 -12.21 7.82 -4.24
N TYR A 168 -12.56 9.05 -3.90
CA TYR A 168 -12.57 9.58 -2.54
C TYR A 168 -13.85 10.39 -2.31
N GLY A 169 -14.83 9.77 -1.62
CA GLY A 169 -16.15 10.37 -1.44
C GLY A 169 -16.88 10.52 -2.78
N ASP A 170 -17.23 11.75 -3.14
CA ASP A 170 -17.97 12.11 -4.35
C ASP A 170 -17.10 12.46 -5.56
N HIS A 171 -15.77 12.40 -5.43
CA HIS A 171 -14.82 12.76 -6.46
C HIS A 171 -13.71 11.73 -6.61
N HIS A 172 -12.92 11.89 -7.67
CA HIS A 172 -11.77 11.05 -7.93
C HIS A 172 -10.48 11.85 -7.75
N ARG A 173 -9.42 11.11 -7.45
CA ARG A 173 -8.10 11.67 -7.18
C ARG A 173 -7.04 10.87 -7.92
N LEU A 174 -6.02 11.60 -8.35
CA LEU A 174 -4.79 11.08 -8.92
C LEU A 174 -3.67 11.30 -7.91
N SER A 175 -2.96 10.23 -7.53
CA SER A 175 -1.81 10.30 -6.63
C SER A 175 -0.54 9.77 -7.30
N ARG A 176 0.60 10.11 -6.70
CA ARG A 176 1.94 9.61 -7.04
C ARG A 176 2.48 8.76 -5.90
N PRO A 177 2.21 7.45 -5.89
CA PRO A 177 2.67 6.58 -4.82
C PRO A 177 4.20 6.58 -4.68
N GLY A 178 4.66 6.59 -3.42
CA GLY A 178 6.03 6.43 -2.98
C GLY A 178 6.96 7.63 -3.14
N LEU A 179 8.15 7.48 -2.56
CA LEU A 179 9.07 8.59 -2.29
C LEU A 179 10.02 8.95 -3.44
N THR A 180 9.91 8.28 -4.59
CA THR A 180 10.85 8.52 -5.70
C THR A 180 10.64 9.89 -6.34
N ARG A 181 9.41 10.42 -6.31
CA ARG A 181 9.03 11.64 -7.03
C ARG A 181 8.43 12.73 -6.13
N THR A 182 8.21 12.45 -4.84
CA THR A 182 7.64 13.36 -3.86
C THR A 182 8.05 12.94 -2.46
N ASP A 183 8.21 13.89 -1.54
CA ASP A 183 8.47 13.59 -0.12
C ASP A 183 7.17 13.35 0.67
N THR A 184 6.00 13.67 0.10
CA THR A 184 4.67 13.54 0.73
C THR A 184 3.66 12.86 -0.22
N PRO A 185 3.86 11.57 -0.56
CA PRO A 185 3.05 10.86 -1.54
C PRO A 185 1.58 10.68 -1.16
N GLU A 186 1.23 10.85 0.12
CA GLU A 186 -0.14 10.86 0.64
C GLU A 186 -0.82 12.26 0.57
N GLY A 187 -0.06 13.29 0.23
CA GLY A 187 -0.49 14.69 0.20
C GLY A 187 -0.72 15.22 -1.21
N GLY A 188 -1.59 16.23 -1.33
CA GLY A 188 -1.70 17.03 -2.57
C GLY A 188 -2.28 16.28 -3.78
N HIS A 189 -3.04 15.20 -3.57
CA HIS A 189 -3.60 14.42 -4.68
C HIS A 189 -4.53 15.27 -5.56
N ILE A 190 -4.34 15.16 -6.86
CA ILE A 190 -5.02 16.01 -7.83
C ILE A 190 -6.45 15.54 -8.02
N LYS A 191 -7.42 16.43 -7.78
CA LYS A 191 -8.81 16.18 -8.11
C LYS A 191 -8.99 16.28 -9.62
N ILE A 192 -9.32 15.17 -10.26
CA ILE A 192 -9.52 15.09 -11.71
C ILE A 192 -10.64 14.09 -12.02
N THR A 193 -11.58 14.49 -12.88
CA THR A 193 -12.70 13.62 -13.26
C THR A 193 -12.24 12.50 -14.21
N PRO A 194 -12.97 11.38 -14.29
CA PRO A 194 -12.61 10.31 -15.22
C PRO A 194 -12.56 10.78 -16.68
N GLN A 195 -13.48 11.65 -17.09
CA GLN A 195 -13.54 12.19 -18.45
C GLN A 195 -12.34 13.09 -18.79
N GLU A 196 -11.92 13.95 -17.84
CA GLU A 196 -10.73 14.79 -18.02
C GLU A 196 -9.47 13.94 -18.11
N LEU A 197 -9.33 12.92 -17.25
CA LEU A 197 -8.19 12.02 -17.26
C LEU A 197 -8.13 11.20 -18.56
N GLU A 198 -9.25 10.64 -19.00
CA GLU A 198 -9.39 9.95 -20.29
C GLU A 198 -8.96 10.85 -21.46
N HIS A 199 -9.41 12.11 -21.45
CA HIS A 199 -9.05 13.07 -22.49
C HIS A 199 -7.54 13.32 -22.51
N LEU A 200 -6.93 13.63 -21.36
CA LEU A 200 -5.49 13.88 -21.27
C LEU A 200 -4.65 12.66 -21.67
N LEU A 201 -5.08 11.44 -21.32
CA LEU A 201 -4.41 10.20 -21.73
C LEU A 201 -4.36 10.01 -23.25
N VAL A 202 -5.33 10.57 -23.98
CA VAL A 202 -5.38 10.47 -25.44
C VAL A 202 -4.68 11.64 -26.12
N THR A 203 -4.82 12.86 -25.59
CA THR A 203 -4.35 14.08 -26.27
C THR A 203 -2.96 14.51 -25.84
N SER A 204 -2.63 14.41 -24.55
CA SER A 204 -1.37 14.89 -24.00
C SER A 204 -0.99 14.21 -22.67
N PRO A 205 -0.52 12.94 -22.70
CA PRO A 205 -0.10 12.23 -21.48
C PRO A 205 0.97 12.94 -20.65
N SER A 206 1.84 13.71 -21.29
CA SER A 206 2.85 14.54 -20.63
C SER A 206 2.25 15.60 -19.70
N ASP A 207 1.06 16.10 -20.01
CA ASP A 207 0.42 17.15 -19.20
C ASP A 207 -0.07 16.60 -17.86
N ILE A 208 -0.36 15.29 -17.79
CA ILE A 208 -0.70 14.60 -16.53
C ILE A 208 0.50 14.63 -15.58
N GLU A 209 1.71 14.51 -16.10
CA GLU A 209 2.93 14.64 -15.30
C GLU A 209 3.18 16.10 -14.85
N ALA A 210 2.65 17.10 -15.55
CA ALA A 210 2.77 18.49 -15.14
C ALA A 210 1.75 18.91 -14.05
N LEU A 211 0.80 18.03 -13.69
CA LEU A 211 -0.22 18.35 -12.67
C LEU A 211 0.32 18.39 -11.23
N PHE A 212 1.53 17.89 -10.98
CA PHE A 212 2.14 17.80 -9.66
C PHE A 212 3.50 18.50 -9.62
#